data_AF-A0A933TZ85-F1
#
_entry.id   AF-A0A933TZ85-F1
#
_cell.length_a   1.000
_cell.length_b   1.000
_cell.length_c   1.000
_cell.angle_alpha   90.00
_cell.angle_beta   90.00
_cell.angle_gamma   90.00
#
_symmetry.space_group_name_H-M   'P 1'
#
loop_
_entity.id
_entity.type
_entity.pdbx_description
1 polymer ?
#
loop_
_entity_poly.entity_id
_entity_poly.type
_entity_poly.pdbx_seq_one_letter_code
_entity_poly.pdbx_strand_id
1 'polypeptide(L)'
;MTSNKKGSVLVLTTMLAFFFVMIVAAYMDNILSSTKLTESSEIDTEALYSANAGIEQVKYLVKSSTYSVSGNDWLIANSSPEGNLALSYFQISENYKVNVTVYDNGNGTYTAVSDAYYTPSISDLPVFKGKVAIDIRGRDLFSKYMFFTHLDDINMGTSTVNGSVHSNRAVNFYYGGAKMYGDVTSVRGINFTAGATEDNTKLFGAVNGSADAIPWPNTSEIATLHDEAVGVYQVSNSSATYSGLGNFNTEIEFISNTVKITAKDPASGAVLKTGTYPIPANNLIFVQGAITSLKGDINGRVTIATMDKVDITGNIRYVDSEGDRAYALMDADGQVIDNTPNGVVWSEENGYYYKTNPAYNPASPSVVGIMALKDVTITNAAPYNTEMHAAVFSSQGNWHCDLAQKKGNLRVLGSMTQKLRGWRYNTSGYGWAQSGEYCYDENLLSDPPPFYLQVDAPLFGGWRKLW
;
A
#
# COMPACT_ATOMS: atom_id res chain seq x y z
N MET A 1 -66.35 -14.47 -72.94
CA MET A 1 -65.22 -14.85 -72.06
C MET A 1 -64.88 -13.71 -71.09
N THR A 2 -65.67 -13.52 -70.02
CA THR A 2 -65.38 -12.51 -68.96
C THR A 2 -65.89 -12.94 -67.58
N SER A 3 -66.28 -14.22 -67.38
CA SER A 3 -67.03 -14.66 -66.19
C SER A 3 -66.20 -15.28 -65.05
N ASN A 4 -64.87 -15.40 -65.16
CA ASN A 4 -64.03 -15.99 -64.10
C ASN A 4 -63.11 -15.00 -63.37
N LYS A 5 -63.15 -13.70 -63.70
CA LYS A 5 -62.26 -12.70 -63.06
C LYS A 5 -62.72 -12.24 -61.67
N LYS A 6 -63.95 -12.53 -61.24
CA LYS A 6 -64.48 -12.08 -59.94
C LYS A 6 -64.07 -12.99 -58.77
N GLY A 7 -63.92 -14.30 -59.01
CA GLY A 7 -63.48 -15.25 -57.97
C GLY A 7 -62.00 -15.10 -57.59
N SER A 8 -61.14 -14.79 -58.56
CA SER A 8 -59.70 -14.60 -58.32
C SER A 8 -59.39 -13.35 -57.49
N VAL A 9 -60.18 -12.28 -57.63
CA VAL A 9 -60.00 -11.05 -56.85
C VAL A 9 -60.28 -11.29 -55.37
N LEU A 10 -61.35 -12.02 -55.03
CA LEU A 10 -61.69 -12.33 -53.65
C LEU A 10 -60.59 -13.18 -52.97
N VAL A 11 -60.08 -14.21 -53.65
CA VAL A 11 -58.99 -15.05 -53.12
C VAL A 11 -57.73 -14.21 -52.88
N LEU A 12 -57.35 -13.35 -53.82
CA LEU A 12 -56.19 -12.47 -53.67
C LEU A 12 -56.36 -11.48 -52.51
N THR A 13 -57.54 -10.86 -52.38
CA THR A 13 -57.84 -9.95 -51.26
C THR A 13 -57.79 -10.66 -49.92
N THR A 14 -58.31 -11.89 -49.82
CA THR A 14 -58.23 -12.69 -48.58
C THR A 14 -56.78 -13.08 -48.25
N MET A 15 -55.98 -13.48 -49.24
CA MET A 15 -54.56 -13.77 -49.03
C MET A 15 -53.77 -12.53 -48.58
N LEU A 16 -54.03 -11.36 -49.17
CA LEU A 16 -53.41 -10.10 -48.77
C LEU A 16 -53.84 -9.69 -47.36
N ALA A 17 -55.11 -9.85 -47.00
CA ALA A 17 -55.60 -9.59 -45.65
C ALA A 17 -54.93 -10.52 -44.62
N PHE A 18 -54.80 -11.81 -44.93
CA PHE A 18 -54.11 -12.77 -44.06
C PHE A 18 -52.63 -12.44 -43.90
N PHE A 19 -51.94 -12.08 -44.99
CA PHE A 19 -50.54 -11.64 -44.96
C PHE A 19 -50.36 -10.37 -44.12
N PHE A 20 -51.27 -9.41 -44.26
CA PHE A 20 -51.26 -8.19 -43.45
C PHE A 20 -51.46 -8.48 -41.96
N VAL A 21 -52.39 -9.38 -41.61
CA VAL A 21 -52.59 -9.81 -40.21
C VAL A 21 -51.34 -10.49 -39.65
N MET A 22 -50.66 -11.35 -40.42
CA MET A 22 -49.41 -11.97 -39.98
C MET A 22 -48.29 -10.95 -39.76
N ILE A 23 -48.17 -9.93 -40.63
CA ILE A 23 -47.18 -8.85 -40.44
C ILE A 23 -47.50 -8.05 -39.18
N VAL A 24 -48.76 -7.68 -38.95
CA VAL A 24 -49.17 -6.92 -37.76
C VAL A 24 -48.91 -7.73 -36.49
N ALA A 25 -49.21 -9.04 -36.48
CA ALA A 25 -48.92 -9.91 -35.34
C ALA A 25 -47.41 -10.00 -35.05
N ALA A 26 -46.58 -10.23 -36.08
CA ALA A 26 -45.13 -10.27 -35.91
C ALA A 26 -44.54 -8.94 -35.42
N TYR A 27 -45.09 -7.81 -35.88
CA TYR A 27 -44.69 -6.48 -35.42
C TYR A 27 -45.11 -6.23 -33.97
N MET A 28 -46.31 -6.64 -33.56
CA MET A 28 -46.76 -6.58 -32.17
C MET A 28 -45.90 -7.44 -31.24
N ASP A 29 -45.53 -8.66 -31.67
CA ASP A 29 -44.63 -9.53 -30.91
C ASP A 29 -43.24 -8.90 -30.75
N ASN A 30 -42.72 -8.25 -31.79
CA ASN A 30 -41.45 -7.53 -31.72
C ASN A 30 -41.51 -6.33 -30.77
N ILE A 31 -42.60 -5.55 -30.78
CA ILE A 31 -42.82 -4.45 -29.83
C ILE A 31 -42.89 -5.00 -28.41
N LEU A 32 -43.70 -6.03 -28.14
CA LEU A 32 -43.83 -6.62 -26.81
C LEU A 32 -42.50 -7.19 -26.31
N SER A 33 -41.72 -7.83 -27.18
CA SER A 33 -40.38 -8.31 -26.84
C SER A 33 -39.41 -7.16 -26.53
N SER A 34 -39.46 -6.08 -27.30
CA SER A 34 -38.59 -4.91 -27.12
C SER A 34 -38.94 -4.14 -25.85
N THR A 35 -40.23 -3.99 -25.55
CA THR A 35 -40.71 -3.40 -24.29
C THR A 35 -40.26 -4.23 -23.09
N LYS A 36 -40.43 -5.56 -23.12
CA LYS A 36 -39.95 -6.45 -22.05
C LYS A 36 -38.44 -6.41 -21.87
N LEU A 37 -37.68 -6.35 -22.97
CA LEU A 37 -36.22 -6.24 -22.93
C LEU A 37 -35.81 -4.90 -22.30
N THR A 38 -36.48 -3.81 -22.66
CA THR A 38 -36.21 -2.47 -22.13
C THR A 38 -36.53 -2.40 -20.64
N GLU A 39 -37.71 -2.88 -20.22
CA GLU A 39 -38.10 -2.96 -18.81
C GLU A 39 -37.12 -3.82 -18.01
N SER A 40 -36.69 -4.98 -18.53
CA SER A 40 -35.68 -5.81 -17.87
C SER A 40 -34.35 -5.08 -17.74
N SER A 41 -33.90 -4.41 -18.80
CA SER A 41 -32.64 -3.66 -18.80
C SER A 41 -32.67 -2.48 -17.81
N GLU A 42 -33.80 -1.79 -17.70
CA GLU A 42 -34.01 -0.72 -16.72
C GLU A 42 -33.98 -1.28 -15.29
N ILE A 43 -34.65 -2.40 -15.04
CA ILE A 43 -34.66 -3.08 -13.74
C ILE A 43 -33.24 -3.51 -13.34
N ASP A 44 -32.50 -4.14 -14.25
CA ASP A 44 -31.15 -4.63 -13.94
C ASP A 44 -30.17 -3.47 -13.71
N THR A 45 -30.34 -2.37 -14.46
CA THR A 45 -29.55 -1.14 -14.28
C THR A 45 -29.84 -0.49 -12.93
N GLU A 46 -31.11 -0.34 -12.55
CA GLU A 46 -31.49 0.24 -11.26
C GLU A 46 -31.07 -0.66 -10.08
N ALA A 47 -31.14 -1.98 -10.24
CA ALA A 47 -30.62 -2.94 -9.27
C ALA A 47 -29.12 -2.76 -9.04
N LEU A 48 -28.34 -2.57 -10.11
CA LEU A 48 -26.90 -2.34 -10.02
C LEU A 48 -26.58 -1.01 -9.33
N TYR A 49 -27.31 0.06 -9.65
CA TYR A 49 -27.16 1.34 -8.95
C TYR A 49 -27.54 1.23 -7.48
N SER A 50 -28.59 0.47 -7.16
CA SER A 50 -29.01 0.21 -5.79
C SER A 50 -27.94 -0.55 -5.01
N ALA A 51 -27.39 -1.63 -5.57
CA ALA A 51 -26.29 -2.38 -4.95
C ALA A 51 -25.05 -1.47 -4.72
N ASN A 52 -24.71 -0.59 -5.67
CA ASN A 52 -23.65 0.39 -5.47
C ASN A 52 -23.96 1.36 -4.32
N ALA A 53 -25.20 1.81 -4.17
CA ALA A 53 -25.60 2.66 -3.05
C ALA A 53 -25.42 1.96 -1.69
N GLY A 54 -25.68 0.64 -1.61
CA GLY A 54 -25.36 -0.17 -0.44
C GLY A 54 -23.87 -0.17 -0.11
N ILE A 55 -23.01 -0.28 -1.12
CA ILE A 55 -21.55 -0.19 -0.95
C ILE A 55 -21.11 1.21 -0.48
N GLU A 56 -21.65 2.28 -1.07
CA GLU A 56 -21.33 3.66 -0.65
C GLU A 56 -21.76 3.92 0.79
N GLN A 57 -22.89 3.34 1.23
CA GLN A 57 -23.33 3.40 2.63
C GLN A 57 -22.33 2.71 3.57
N VAL A 58 -21.80 1.54 3.18
CA VAL A 58 -20.72 0.89 3.95
C VAL A 58 -19.48 1.76 4.01
N LYS A 59 -19.02 2.33 2.90
CA LYS A 59 -17.85 3.23 2.90
C LYS A 59 -18.03 4.40 3.86
N TYR A 60 -19.21 5.01 3.87
CA TYR A 60 -19.55 6.08 4.80
C TYR A 60 -19.47 5.62 6.26
N LEU A 61 -20.12 4.50 6.60
CA LEU A 61 -20.14 3.94 7.96
C LEU A 61 -18.72 3.62 8.45
N VAL A 62 -17.92 2.95 7.62
CA VAL A 62 -16.52 2.61 7.91
C VAL A 62 -15.68 3.86 8.13
N LYS A 63 -15.76 4.86 7.24
CA LYS A 63 -15.03 6.13 7.37
C LYS A 63 -15.44 6.93 8.61
N SER A 64 -16.70 6.84 9.03
CA SER A 64 -17.23 7.53 10.21
C SER A 64 -16.98 6.80 11.52
N SER A 65 -16.48 5.55 11.47
CA SER A 65 -16.27 4.71 12.64
C SER A 65 -15.01 5.10 13.40
N THR A 66 -15.00 4.82 14.71
CA THR A 66 -13.83 4.88 15.56
C THR A 66 -12.91 3.68 15.33
N TYR A 67 -11.68 3.79 15.84
CA TYR A 67 -10.70 2.73 15.79
C TYR A 67 -10.34 2.29 17.21
N SER A 68 -10.33 0.98 17.43
CA SER A 68 -9.76 0.33 18.61
C SER A 68 -8.41 -0.29 18.27
N VAL A 69 -7.72 -0.87 19.25
CA VAL A 69 -6.46 -1.62 18.99
C VAL A 69 -6.62 -2.72 17.94
N SER A 70 -7.83 -3.28 17.81
CA SER A 70 -8.15 -4.35 16.86
C SER A 70 -8.48 -3.85 15.45
N GLY A 71 -8.67 -2.54 15.23
CA GLY A 71 -9.00 -1.97 13.92
C GLY A 71 -10.24 -1.09 13.93
N ASN A 72 -10.91 -0.99 12.77
CA ASN A 72 -12.12 -0.20 12.59
C ASN A 72 -13.32 -0.86 13.32
N ASP A 73 -13.91 -0.18 14.29
CA ASP A 73 -14.90 -0.77 15.19
C ASP A 73 -16.17 -1.23 14.46
N TRP A 74 -16.59 -0.49 13.43
CA TRP A 74 -17.77 -0.86 12.63
C TRP A 74 -17.53 -2.15 11.85
N LEU A 75 -16.35 -2.30 11.21
CA LEU A 75 -16.03 -3.53 10.48
C LEU A 75 -15.97 -4.73 11.41
N ILE A 76 -15.32 -4.60 12.58
CA ILE A 76 -15.21 -5.68 13.57
C ILE A 76 -16.60 -6.10 14.07
N ALA A 77 -17.48 -5.15 14.37
CA ALA A 77 -18.82 -5.45 14.87
C ALA A 77 -19.77 -6.03 13.81
N ASN A 78 -19.52 -5.76 12.52
CA ASN A 78 -20.43 -6.06 11.42
C ASN A 78 -19.86 -7.05 10.40
N SER A 79 -18.83 -7.83 10.75
CA SER A 79 -18.25 -8.86 9.88
C SER A 79 -18.12 -10.21 10.57
N SER A 80 -17.97 -11.27 9.77
CA SER A 80 -17.56 -12.60 10.24
C SER A 80 -16.89 -13.37 9.08
N PRO A 81 -16.11 -14.42 9.34
CA PRO A 81 -15.53 -15.25 8.28
C PRO A 81 -16.58 -15.87 7.34
N GLU A 82 -17.75 -16.22 7.87
CA GLU A 82 -18.88 -16.78 7.09
C GLU A 82 -19.76 -15.70 6.44
N GLY A 83 -19.50 -14.42 6.72
CA GLY A 83 -20.29 -13.28 6.30
C GLY A 83 -21.36 -12.89 7.32
N ASN A 84 -21.38 -11.61 7.70
CA ASN A 84 -22.37 -11.02 8.59
C ASN A 84 -23.24 -10.03 7.83
N LEU A 85 -24.57 -10.12 8.00
CA LEU A 85 -25.54 -9.22 7.37
C LEU A 85 -25.52 -7.84 8.07
N ALA A 86 -24.55 -7.01 7.70
CA ALA A 86 -24.30 -5.69 8.27
C ALA A 86 -25.43 -4.69 8.02
N LEU A 87 -26.05 -4.74 6.84
CA LEU A 87 -27.22 -3.93 6.47
C LEU A 87 -28.32 -4.84 5.95
N SER A 88 -29.51 -4.74 6.54
CA SER A 88 -30.67 -5.55 6.16
C SER A 88 -31.79 -4.67 5.66
N TYR A 89 -32.29 -4.95 4.45
CA TYR A 89 -33.39 -4.26 3.79
C TYR A 89 -33.26 -2.73 3.79
N PHE A 90 -32.05 -2.22 3.52
CA PHE A 90 -31.82 -0.78 3.40
C PHE A 90 -32.52 -0.26 2.13
N GLN A 91 -33.53 0.58 2.31
CA GLN A 91 -34.36 1.10 1.22
C GLN A 91 -33.57 2.15 0.41
N ILE A 92 -33.41 1.92 -0.89
CA ILE A 92 -32.74 2.88 -1.81
C ILE A 92 -33.76 3.71 -2.60
N SER A 93 -34.77 3.05 -3.16
CA SER A 93 -35.90 3.67 -3.87
C SER A 93 -37.16 2.88 -3.54
N GLU A 94 -38.36 3.33 -3.93
CA GLU A 94 -39.65 2.67 -3.57
C GLU A 94 -39.65 1.15 -3.82
N ASN A 95 -39.03 0.71 -4.92
CA ASN A 95 -39.04 -0.70 -5.34
C ASN A 95 -37.76 -1.46 -5.00
N TYR A 96 -36.70 -0.79 -4.50
CA TYR A 96 -35.40 -1.42 -4.28
C TYR A 96 -34.95 -1.35 -2.83
N LYS A 97 -34.57 -2.52 -2.33
CA LYS A 97 -33.92 -2.71 -1.04
C LYS A 97 -32.59 -3.40 -1.24
N VAL A 98 -31.62 -3.09 -0.40
CA VAL A 98 -30.33 -3.77 -0.42
C VAL A 98 -30.04 -4.46 0.89
N ASN A 99 -29.43 -5.63 0.79
CA ASN A 99 -28.73 -6.28 1.87
C ASN A 99 -27.24 -6.10 1.65
N VAL A 100 -26.48 -5.88 2.72
CA VAL A 100 -25.02 -5.87 2.65
C VAL A 100 -24.45 -6.86 3.64
N THR A 101 -23.72 -7.83 3.14
CA THR A 101 -23.01 -8.84 3.92
C THR A 101 -21.52 -8.52 3.92
N VAL A 102 -20.89 -8.47 5.09
CA VAL A 102 -19.45 -8.20 5.23
C VAL A 102 -18.73 -9.44 5.74
N TYR A 103 -17.71 -9.87 5.00
CA TYR A 103 -16.85 -11.00 5.31
C TYR A 103 -15.54 -10.50 5.94
N ASP A 104 -15.06 -11.18 6.98
CA ASP A 104 -13.71 -10.97 7.54
C ASP A 104 -12.74 -11.99 6.93
N ASN A 105 -11.71 -11.51 6.23
CA ASN A 105 -10.75 -12.37 5.54
C ASN A 105 -9.59 -12.82 6.46
N GLY A 106 -9.59 -12.44 7.74
CA GLY A 106 -8.62 -12.88 8.75
C GLY A 106 -7.23 -12.24 8.65
N ASN A 107 -7.06 -11.24 7.77
CA ASN A 107 -5.79 -10.55 7.53
C ASN A 107 -5.93 -9.01 7.64
N GLY A 108 -6.99 -8.53 8.28
CA GLY A 108 -7.33 -7.10 8.38
C GLY A 108 -7.98 -6.52 7.12
N THR A 109 -8.26 -7.37 6.12
CA THR A 109 -9.13 -7.05 4.99
C THR A 109 -10.50 -7.66 5.19
N TYR A 110 -11.50 -6.99 4.63
CA TYR A 110 -12.90 -7.35 4.68
C TYR A 110 -13.47 -7.28 3.28
N THR A 111 -14.47 -8.09 2.97
CA THR A 111 -15.19 -8.00 1.70
C THR A 111 -16.63 -7.64 1.97
N ALA A 112 -17.10 -6.50 1.46
CA ALA A 112 -18.50 -6.09 1.56
C ALA A 112 -19.23 -6.42 0.26
N VAL A 113 -20.30 -7.21 0.36
CA VAL A 113 -21.15 -7.65 -0.76
C VAL A 113 -22.53 -7.06 -0.59
N SER A 114 -22.94 -6.20 -1.53
CA SER A 114 -24.30 -5.64 -1.57
C SER A 114 -25.16 -6.35 -2.61
N ASP A 115 -26.25 -6.95 -2.12
CA ASP A 115 -27.29 -7.61 -2.91
C ASP A 115 -28.50 -6.69 -3.03
N ALA A 116 -28.91 -6.35 -4.25
CA ALA A 116 -30.11 -5.57 -4.52
C ALA A 116 -31.31 -6.48 -4.83
N TYR A 117 -32.43 -6.15 -4.19
CA TYR A 117 -33.70 -6.83 -4.33
C TYR A 117 -34.73 -5.85 -4.87
N TYR A 118 -35.42 -6.29 -5.92
CA TYR A 118 -36.58 -5.61 -6.48
C TYR A 118 -37.85 -6.18 -5.86
N THR A 119 -38.69 -5.33 -5.29
CA THR A 119 -40.02 -5.68 -4.78
C THR A 119 -41.05 -4.96 -5.64
N PRO A 120 -41.65 -5.62 -6.65
CA PRO A 120 -42.71 -5.00 -7.44
C PRO A 120 -43.92 -4.71 -6.54
N SER A 121 -44.64 -3.63 -6.81
CA SER A 121 -45.79 -3.17 -6.03
C SER A 121 -46.93 -4.18 -5.84
N ILE A 122 -46.91 -5.31 -6.56
CA ILE A 122 -47.95 -6.34 -6.57
C ILE A 122 -47.50 -7.63 -5.83
N SER A 123 -46.22 -7.77 -5.45
CA SER A 123 -45.70 -8.97 -4.78
C SER A 123 -44.87 -8.63 -3.54
N ASP A 124 -45.20 -9.24 -2.42
CA ASP A 124 -44.43 -9.09 -1.17
C ASP A 124 -43.09 -9.84 -1.18
N LEU A 125 -42.79 -10.63 -2.23
CA LEU A 125 -41.56 -11.44 -2.29
C LEU A 125 -40.45 -10.69 -3.03
N PRO A 126 -39.33 -10.36 -2.37
CA PRO A 126 -38.20 -9.71 -3.01
C PRO A 126 -37.54 -10.63 -4.04
N VAL A 127 -37.31 -10.12 -5.26
CA VAL A 127 -36.57 -10.81 -6.31
C VAL A 127 -35.15 -10.26 -6.35
N PHE A 128 -34.15 -11.13 -6.20
CA PHE A 128 -32.74 -10.75 -6.34
C PHE A 128 -32.46 -10.29 -7.78
N LYS A 129 -31.80 -9.14 -7.94
CA LYS A 129 -31.58 -8.49 -9.24
C LYS A 129 -30.16 -7.99 -9.51
N GLY A 130 -29.35 -7.77 -8.49
CA GLY A 130 -27.98 -7.29 -8.69
C GLY A 130 -27.08 -7.55 -7.50
N LYS A 131 -25.78 -7.66 -7.76
CA LYS A 131 -24.75 -7.85 -6.73
C LYS A 131 -23.51 -7.04 -7.07
N VAL A 132 -22.96 -6.36 -6.07
CA VAL A 132 -21.67 -5.65 -6.14
C VAL A 132 -20.85 -6.04 -4.92
N ALA A 133 -19.54 -6.18 -5.08
CA ALA A 133 -18.62 -6.41 -3.98
C ALA A 133 -17.49 -5.37 -4.00
N ILE A 134 -16.94 -5.07 -2.83
CA ILE A 134 -15.68 -4.34 -2.66
C ILE A 134 -14.85 -4.98 -1.56
N ASP A 135 -13.53 -4.83 -1.66
CA ASP A 135 -12.64 -5.13 -0.55
C ASP A 135 -12.35 -3.85 0.25
N ILE A 136 -12.23 -4.00 1.55
CA ILE A 136 -12.02 -2.93 2.52
C ILE A 136 -10.87 -3.36 3.41
N ARG A 137 -9.80 -2.57 3.49
CA ARG A 137 -8.80 -2.71 4.53
C ARG A 137 -9.24 -1.86 5.71
N GLY A 138 -9.39 -2.48 6.88
CA GLY A 138 -9.89 -1.76 8.06
C GLY A 138 -8.97 -0.61 8.44
N ARG A 139 -7.66 -0.81 8.29
CA ARG A 139 -6.61 0.19 8.48
C ARG A 139 -5.69 0.23 7.28
N ASP A 140 -5.26 1.41 6.90
CA ASP A 140 -4.27 1.59 5.86
C ASP A 140 -2.87 1.31 6.41
N LEU A 141 -1.85 1.36 5.57
CA LEU A 141 -0.47 1.14 5.99
C LEU A 141 0.33 2.42 5.84
N PHE A 142 1.15 2.73 6.85
CA PHE A 142 2.15 3.78 6.70
C PHE A 142 3.16 3.44 5.60
N SER A 143 3.41 2.15 5.38
CA SER A 143 4.24 1.65 4.30
C SER A 143 3.67 1.87 2.90
N LYS A 144 2.53 2.56 2.72
CA LYS A 144 2.05 2.95 1.39
C LYS A 144 2.70 4.21 0.83
N TYR A 145 3.29 5.02 1.70
CA TYR A 145 3.92 6.28 1.31
C TYR A 145 5.41 6.08 1.16
N MET A 146 5.98 6.47 0.02
CA MET A 146 7.43 6.56 -0.11
C MET A 146 7.99 7.51 0.93
N PHE A 147 7.30 8.63 1.18
CA PHE A 147 7.58 9.54 2.28
C PHE A 147 6.31 9.93 3.04
N PHE A 148 6.31 9.72 4.35
CA PHE A 148 5.32 10.25 5.27
C PHE A 148 6.01 11.01 6.41
N THR A 149 5.60 12.25 6.68
CA THR A 149 6.10 13.04 7.83
C THR A 149 4.95 13.66 8.63
N HIS A 150 4.98 13.47 9.97
CA HIS A 150 3.87 13.88 10.83
C HIS A 150 3.94 15.33 11.34
N LEU A 151 5.03 15.72 12.02
CA LEU A 151 5.08 17.00 12.77
C LEU A 151 5.88 18.10 12.09
N ASP A 152 6.56 17.80 11.00
CA ASP A 152 7.45 18.72 10.30
C ASP A 152 7.21 18.68 8.78
N ASP A 153 7.79 19.63 8.06
CA ASP A 153 7.69 19.72 6.62
C ASP A 153 8.60 18.69 5.94
N ILE A 154 8.17 18.24 4.76
CA ILE A 154 9.04 17.47 3.86
C ILE A 154 9.73 18.44 2.92
N ASN A 155 11.07 18.46 2.95
CA ASN A 155 11.87 19.29 2.06
C ASN A 155 12.45 18.43 0.93
N MET A 156 12.04 18.71 -0.30
CA MET A 156 12.45 18.00 -1.51
C MET A 156 13.40 18.87 -2.33
N GLY A 157 14.64 18.42 -2.53
CA GLY A 157 15.57 19.03 -3.47
C GLY A 157 15.45 18.40 -4.88
N THR A 158 16.58 18.29 -5.58
CA THR A 158 16.71 17.57 -6.85
C THR A 158 16.68 16.05 -6.62
N SER A 159 15.48 15.51 -6.39
CA SER A 159 15.24 14.09 -6.13
C SER A 159 14.20 13.53 -7.10
N THR A 160 14.36 12.24 -7.40
CA THR A 160 13.35 11.44 -8.11
C THR A 160 12.68 10.50 -7.12
N VAL A 161 11.35 10.55 -7.05
CA VAL A 161 10.53 9.77 -6.11
C VAL A 161 9.46 9.03 -6.89
N ASN A 162 9.61 7.71 -6.95
CA ASN A 162 8.63 6.79 -7.53
C ASN A 162 7.70 6.30 -6.43
N GLY A 163 6.73 7.12 -6.00
CA GLY A 163 5.75 6.74 -4.98
C GLY A 163 5.09 7.93 -4.31
N SER A 164 4.03 7.67 -3.54
CA SER A 164 3.24 8.73 -2.92
C SER A 164 3.97 9.39 -1.76
N VAL A 165 3.79 10.71 -1.65
CA VAL A 165 4.35 11.58 -0.63
C VAL A 165 3.21 12.22 0.16
N HIS A 166 3.28 12.16 1.48
CA HIS A 166 2.34 12.83 2.36
C HIS A 166 3.03 13.55 3.51
N SER A 167 2.62 14.79 3.77
CA SER A 167 3.03 15.54 4.96
C SER A 167 1.80 16.03 5.72
N ASN A 168 1.74 15.76 7.01
CA ASN A 168 0.77 16.41 7.91
C ASN A 168 1.09 17.90 8.14
N ARG A 169 2.19 18.40 7.55
CA ARG A 169 2.54 19.81 7.44
C ARG A 169 2.59 20.21 5.97
N ALA A 170 3.63 20.92 5.54
CA ALA A 170 3.83 21.28 4.14
C ALA A 170 4.77 20.29 3.42
N VAL A 171 4.71 20.31 2.10
CA VAL A 171 5.76 19.76 1.22
C VAL A 171 6.42 20.94 0.51
N ASN A 172 7.72 21.13 0.73
CA ASN A 172 8.50 22.24 0.20
C ASN A 172 9.48 21.72 -0.86
N PHE A 173 9.34 22.19 -2.10
CA PHE A 173 10.27 21.93 -3.19
C PHE A 173 11.35 23.02 -3.25
N TYR A 174 12.61 22.62 -3.39
CA TYR A 174 13.80 23.48 -3.46
C TYR A 174 14.54 23.27 -4.78
N TYR A 175 15.11 24.33 -5.33
CA TYR A 175 16.03 24.34 -6.48
C TYR A 175 15.45 23.88 -7.84
N GLY A 176 14.25 23.29 -7.86
CA GLY A 176 13.65 22.70 -9.05
C GLY A 176 14.21 21.32 -9.38
N GLY A 177 13.81 20.76 -10.52
CA GLY A 177 14.30 19.48 -11.04
C GLY A 177 13.78 18.23 -10.31
N ALA A 178 12.96 18.38 -9.27
CA ALA A 178 12.33 17.25 -8.60
C ALA A 178 11.33 16.55 -9.54
N LYS A 179 11.29 15.23 -9.47
CA LYS A 179 10.34 14.38 -10.22
C LYS A 179 9.56 13.52 -9.23
N MET A 180 8.25 13.69 -9.18
CA MET A 180 7.34 12.97 -8.30
C MET A 180 6.36 12.17 -9.15
N TYR A 181 6.50 10.85 -9.15
CA TYR A 181 5.64 9.97 -9.95
C TYR A 181 4.38 9.51 -9.23
N GLY A 182 4.38 9.52 -7.90
CA GLY A 182 3.19 9.27 -7.08
C GLY A 182 2.47 10.55 -6.67
N ASP A 183 1.38 10.39 -5.93
CA ASP A 183 0.59 11.51 -5.42
C ASP A 183 1.41 12.34 -4.42
N VAL A 184 1.28 13.66 -4.48
CA VAL A 184 1.89 14.59 -3.53
C VAL A 184 0.78 15.29 -2.75
N THR A 185 0.69 14.94 -1.48
CA THR A 185 -0.38 15.43 -0.59
C THR A 185 0.21 16.09 0.64
N SER A 186 -0.48 17.13 1.14
CA SER A 186 -0.07 17.83 2.35
C SER A 186 -1.26 18.51 3.02
N VAL A 187 -1.16 18.75 4.32
CA VAL A 187 -2.20 19.47 5.08
C VAL A 187 -2.03 20.99 5.00
N ARG A 188 -0.78 21.48 4.91
CA ARG A 188 -0.43 22.91 4.99
C ARG A 188 0.11 23.50 3.70
N GLY A 189 -0.21 22.90 2.57
CA GLY A 189 0.17 23.39 1.25
C GLY A 189 1.47 22.80 0.70
N ILE A 190 1.62 23.02 -0.60
CA ILE A 190 2.76 22.59 -1.40
C ILE A 190 3.47 23.87 -1.86
N ASN A 191 4.71 24.05 -1.43
CA ASN A 191 5.44 25.30 -1.62
C ASN A 191 6.62 25.09 -2.58
N PHE A 192 6.90 26.09 -3.41
CA PHE A 192 8.06 26.13 -4.29
C PHE A 192 8.99 27.26 -3.84
N THR A 193 10.20 26.91 -3.44
CA THR A 193 11.16 27.82 -2.77
C THR A 193 12.55 27.70 -3.40
N ALA A 194 13.40 28.71 -3.20
CA ALA A 194 14.82 28.70 -3.60
C ALA A 194 15.06 28.32 -5.08
N GLY A 195 14.24 28.86 -5.98
CA GLY A 195 14.35 28.64 -7.43
C GLY A 195 13.49 27.48 -7.96
N ALA A 196 12.86 26.68 -7.10
CA ALA A 196 11.80 25.79 -7.53
C ALA A 196 10.59 26.59 -8.01
N THR A 197 9.92 26.08 -9.04
CA THR A 197 8.67 26.58 -9.62
C THR A 197 7.83 25.37 -10.05
N GLU A 198 6.55 25.58 -10.35
CA GLU A 198 5.71 24.54 -10.95
C GLU A 198 6.28 24.06 -12.29
N ASP A 199 6.77 24.98 -13.12
CA ASP A 199 7.30 24.65 -14.46
C ASP A 199 8.55 23.76 -14.42
N ASN A 200 9.41 23.95 -13.41
CA ASN A 200 10.66 23.19 -13.28
C ASN A 200 10.56 22.03 -12.27
N THR A 201 9.38 21.74 -11.73
CA THR A 201 9.12 20.63 -10.81
C THR A 201 8.08 19.68 -11.43
N LYS A 202 8.48 18.44 -11.73
CA LYS A 202 7.60 17.50 -12.43
C LYS A 202 6.76 16.71 -11.43
N LEU A 203 5.47 17.00 -11.35
CA LEU A 203 4.48 16.28 -10.55
C LEU A 203 3.57 15.48 -11.48
N PHE A 204 3.77 14.16 -11.57
CA PHE A 204 3.00 13.30 -12.47
C PHE A 204 1.75 12.70 -11.80
N GLY A 205 1.77 12.54 -10.47
CA GLY A 205 0.62 12.10 -9.68
C GLY A 205 -0.33 13.23 -9.31
N ALA A 206 -1.38 12.91 -8.55
CA ALA A 206 -2.32 13.91 -8.05
C ALA A 206 -1.65 14.83 -7.02
N VAL A 207 -2.04 16.11 -7.02
CA VAL A 207 -1.46 17.12 -6.14
C VAL A 207 -2.57 17.68 -5.25
N ASN A 208 -2.43 17.55 -3.93
CA ASN A 208 -3.39 18.10 -2.97
C ASN A 208 -2.68 18.81 -1.81
N GLY A 209 -2.69 20.15 -1.83
CA GLY A 209 -2.14 21.00 -0.78
C GLY A 209 -3.04 21.19 0.46
N SER A 210 -4.19 20.51 0.52
CA SER A 210 -5.18 20.63 1.59
C SER A 210 -5.80 19.27 1.91
N ALA A 211 -4.97 18.23 1.94
CA ALA A 211 -5.38 16.90 2.38
C ALA A 211 -5.68 16.88 3.88
N ASP A 212 -6.50 15.93 4.32
CA ASP A 212 -6.74 15.70 5.74
C ASP A 212 -5.47 15.19 6.42
N ALA A 213 -5.29 15.58 7.68
CA ALA A 213 -4.19 15.09 8.49
C ALA A 213 -4.40 13.61 8.82
N ILE A 214 -3.34 12.82 8.63
CA ILE A 214 -3.35 11.40 8.94
C ILE A 214 -2.97 11.19 10.41
N PRO A 215 -3.80 10.52 11.23
CA PRO A 215 -3.47 10.27 12.63
C PRO A 215 -2.14 9.53 12.79
N TRP A 216 -1.35 9.90 13.80
CA TRP A 216 -0.10 9.21 14.13
C TRP A 216 -0.38 8.10 15.15
N PRO A 217 0.23 6.90 15.00
CA PRO A 217 -0.03 5.77 15.88
C PRO A 217 0.56 6.01 17.27
N ASN A 218 0.06 5.26 18.25
CA ASN A 218 0.58 5.34 19.60
C ASN A 218 1.93 4.60 19.70
N THR A 219 2.89 5.19 20.41
CA THR A 219 4.23 4.60 20.61
C THR A 219 4.18 3.27 21.37
N SER A 220 3.11 3.01 22.12
CA SER A 220 2.90 1.74 22.82
C SER A 220 2.79 0.54 21.87
N GLU A 221 2.39 0.74 20.62
CA GLU A 221 2.22 -0.34 19.64
C GLU A 221 3.55 -1.02 19.28
N ILE A 222 4.67 -0.29 19.31
CA ILE A 222 6.00 -0.92 19.15
C ILE A 222 6.35 -1.73 20.39
N ALA A 223 6.05 -1.21 21.58
CA ALA A 223 6.39 -1.87 22.84
C ALA A 223 5.67 -3.22 23.01
N THR A 224 4.41 -3.32 22.57
CA THR A 224 3.63 -4.57 22.64
C THR A 224 4.22 -5.70 21.78
N LEU A 225 5.02 -5.38 20.77
CA LEU A 225 5.70 -6.39 19.95
C LEU A 225 6.78 -7.16 20.72
N HIS A 226 7.19 -6.68 21.89
CA HIS A 226 8.03 -7.44 22.81
C HIS A 226 7.43 -8.81 23.11
N ASP A 227 6.12 -8.88 23.34
CA ASP A 227 5.43 -10.09 23.80
C ASP A 227 5.14 -11.07 22.64
N GLU A 228 5.13 -10.56 21.40
CA GLU A 228 4.95 -11.36 20.18
C GLU A 228 6.28 -11.99 19.71
N ALA A 229 7.42 -11.40 20.06
CA ALA A 229 8.73 -11.95 19.71
C ALA A 229 9.07 -13.16 20.61
N VAL A 230 9.62 -14.21 20.00
CA VAL A 230 9.88 -15.49 20.70
C VAL A 230 11.36 -15.90 20.67
N GLY A 231 11.81 -16.56 21.73
CA GLY A 231 13.11 -17.24 21.79
C GLY A 231 14.32 -16.31 21.66
N VAL A 232 15.13 -16.52 20.62
CA VAL A 232 16.35 -15.71 20.36
C VAL A 232 16.06 -14.38 19.67
N TYR A 233 14.82 -14.18 19.20
CA TYR A 233 14.41 -12.97 18.47
C TYR A 233 13.76 -11.93 19.39
N GLN A 234 13.47 -12.28 20.64
CA GLN A 234 13.12 -11.34 21.71
C GLN A 234 14.43 -10.87 22.38
N VAL A 235 15.15 -9.96 21.72
CA VAL A 235 16.47 -9.47 22.13
C VAL A 235 16.32 -8.44 23.26
N SER A 236 16.04 -8.94 24.46
CA SER A 236 15.73 -8.17 25.68
C SER A 236 16.41 -8.77 26.90
N ASN A 237 16.81 -7.95 27.87
CA ASN A 237 17.41 -8.43 29.12
C ASN A 237 16.44 -9.23 30.01
N SER A 238 15.14 -9.17 29.72
CA SER A 238 14.09 -9.96 30.35
C SER A 238 13.88 -11.33 29.68
N SER A 239 14.41 -11.54 28.48
CA SER A 239 14.25 -12.81 27.75
C SER A 239 15.13 -13.91 28.34
N ALA A 240 14.71 -15.17 28.22
CA ALA A 240 15.51 -16.31 28.66
C ALA A 240 16.92 -16.33 28.00
N THR A 241 17.00 -15.94 26.72
CA THR A 241 18.23 -16.00 25.92
C THR A 241 19.28 -14.97 26.33
N TYR A 242 18.85 -13.76 26.72
CA TYR A 242 19.73 -12.61 26.99
C TYR A 242 19.68 -12.14 28.45
N SER A 243 18.97 -12.86 29.32
CA SER A 243 18.96 -12.62 30.76
C SER A 243 20.38 -12.66 31.36
N GLY A 244 20.65 -11.74 32.29
CA GLY A 244 21.95 -11.62 32.97
C GLY A 244 23.04 -10.89 32.19
N LEU A 245 22.81 -10.48 30.94
CA LEU A 245 23.80 -9.72 30.15
C LEU A 245 23.88 -8.23 30.51
N GLY A 246 22.95 -7.72 31.32
CA GLY A 246 22.86 -6.29 31.65
C GLY A 246 22.31 -5.47 30.48
N ASN A 247 22.75 -4.22 30.36
CA ASN A 247 22.43 -3.37 29.21
C ASN A 247 23.37 -3.71 28.05
N PHE A 248 22.85 -3.84 26.84
CA PHE A 248 23.65 -4.14 25.66
C PHE A 248 23.10 -3.48 24.40
N ASN A 249 23.98 -3.24 23.44
CA ASN A 249 23.66 -2.85 22.07
C ASN A 249 23.53 -4.11 21.21
N THR A 250 22.77 -4.01 20.12
CA THR A 250 22.56 -5.13 19.21
C THR A 250 23.09 -4.82 17.81
N GLU A 251 23.72 -5.80 17.19
CA GLU A 251 24.04 -5.80 15.76
C GLU A 251 23.26 -6.91 15.07
N ILE A 252 22.71 -6.61 13.90
CA ILE A 252 21.93 -7.53 13.07
C ILE A 252 22.54 -7.55 11.66
N GLU A 253 22.84 -8.74 11.17
CA GLU A 253 23.33 -8.98 9.82
C GLU A 253 22.46 -10.03 9.14
N PHE A 254 21.79 -9.65 8.05
CA PHE A 254 21.05 -10.59 7.21
C PHE A 254 22.01 -11.35 6.29
N ILE A 255 21.82 -12.67 6.24
CA ILE A 255 22.62 -13.58 5.43
C ILE A 255 21.63 -14.51 4.70
N SER A 256 21.05 -13.98 3.62
CA SER A 256 19.98 -14.62 2.84
C SER A 256 18.77 -14.99 3.72
N ASN A 257 18.51 -16.28 3.94
CA ASN A 257 17.42 -16.80 4.76
C ASN A 257 17.76 -16.96 6.25
N THR A 258 18.89 -16.38 6.68
CA THR A 258 19.33 -16.37 8.08
C THR A 258 19.63 -14.97 8.57
N VAL A 259 19.64 -14.81 9.89
CA VAL A 259 19.99 -13.59 10.59
C VAL A 259 21.04 -13.88 11.64
N LYS A 260 22.11 -13.09 11.64
CA LYS A 260 23.11 -13.08 12.69
C LYS A 260 22.80 -11.96 13.66
N ILE A 261 22.67 -12.31 14.94
CA ILE A 261 22.37 -11.38 16.03
C ILE A 261 23.55 -11.38 17.00
N THR A 262 24.11 -10.20 17.26
CA THR A 262 25.24 -10.02 18.19
C THR A 262 24.89 -8.97 19.25
N ALA A 263 24.90 -9.37 20.51
CA ALA A 263 24.77 -8.47 21.66
C ALA A 263 26.16 -8.01 22.12
N LYS A 264 26.34 -6.70 22.30
CA LYS A 264 27.61 -6.08 22.72
C LYS A 264 27.45 -5.21 23.95
N ASP A 265 28.44 -5.26 24.82
CA ASP A 265 28.55 -4.32 25.94
C ASP A 265 28.66 -2.88 25.40
N PRO A 266 27.81 -1.92 25.83
CA PRO A 266 27.78 -0.59 25.23
C PRO A 266 29.03 0.24 25.51
N ALA A 267 29.75 -0.05 26.60
CA ALA A 267 30.90 0.74 27.04
C ALA A 267 32.20 0.25 26.41
N SER A 268 32.42 -1.06 26.38
CA SER A 268 33.64 -1.70 25.89
C SER A 268 33.55 -2.20 24.45
N GLY A 269 32.34 -2.37 23.92
CA GLY A 269 32.10 -3.02 22.63
C GLY A 269 32.36 -4.54 22.66
N ALA A 270 32.61 -5.12 23.82
CA ALA A 270 32.85 -6.56 23.97
C ALA A 270 31.63 -7.37 23.55
N VAL A 271 31.84 -8.43 22.77
CA VAL A 271 30.76 -9.34 22.37
C VAL A 271 30.32 -10.15 23.59
N LEU A 272 29.08 -9.96 24.02
CA LEU A 272 28.46 -10.67 25.12
C LEU A 272 27.82 -11.98 24.64
N LYS A 273 27.19 -11.93 23.46
CA LYS A 273 26.55 -13.09 22.84
C LYS A 273 26.47 -12.90 21.33
N THR A 274 26.62 -13.99 20.58
CA THR A 274 26.41 -13.99 19.13
C THR A 274 25.84 -15.32 18.67
N GLY A 275 25.01 -15.28 17.63
CA GLY A 275 24.53 -16.48 16.96
C GLY A 275 23.95 -16.17 15.58
N THR A 276 23.90 -17.19 14.73
CA THR A 276 23.24 -17.15 13.43
C THR A 276 22.05 -18.09 13.47
N TYR A 277 20.89 -17.58 13.09
CA TYR A 277 19.60 -18.24 13.23
C TYR A 277 18.82 -18.14 11.91
N PRO A 278 17.89 -19.05 11.60
CA PRO A 278 16.95 -18.82 10.50
C PRO A 278 16.15 -17.53 10.72
N ILE A 279 15.49 -16.99 9.70
CA ILE A 279 14.48 -15.94 9.91
C ILE A 279 13.40 -16.49 10.87
N PRO A 280 12.92 -15.70 11.86
CA PRO A 280 11.87 -16.13 12.78
C PRO A 280 10.61 -16.59 12.04
N ALA A 281 9.96 -17.66 12.51
CA ALA A 281 8.77 -18.20 11.86
C ALA A 281 7.58 -17.21 11.84
N ASN A 282 7.47 -16.35 12.86
CA ASN A 282 6.51 -15.25 12.90
C ASN A 282 7.03 -13.98 12.22
N ASN A 283 8.25 -13.99 11.66
CA ASN A 283 8.86 -12.85 10.96
C ASN A 283 9.08 -11.60 11.83
N LEU A 284 9.22 -11.75 13.15
CA LEU A 284 9.45 -10.63 14.07
C LEU A 284 10.76 -10.79 14.85
N ILE A 285 11.58 -9.73 14.83
CA ILE A 285 12.73 -9.52 15.71
C ILE A 285 12.47 -8.28 16.54
N PHE A 286 12.38 -8.43 17.86
CA PHE A 286 12.22 -7.31 18.78
C PHE A 286 13.52 -7.07 19.55
N VAL A 287 13.96 -5.81 19.62
CA VAL A 287 15.18 -5.40 20.32
C VAL A 287 14.83 -4.33 21.35
N GLN A 288 15.06 -4.61 22.64
CA GLN A 288 14.77 -3.64 23.71
C GLN A 288 15.69 -2.41 23.64
N GLY A 289 16.97 -2.60 23.31
CA GLY A 289 17.97 -1.54 23.23
C GLY A 289 18.24 -1.05 21.81
N ALA A 290 19.30 -0.25 21.63
CA ALA A 290 19.70 0.26 20.34
C ALA A 290 20.25 -0.84 19.42
N ILE A 291 19.93 -0.71 18.13
CA ILE A 291 20.56 -1.49 17.07
C ILE A 291 21.69 -0.63 16.51
N THR A 292 22.94 -0.94 16.84
CA THR A 292 24.12 -0.12 16.45
C THR A 292 24.72 -0.53 15.10
N SER A 293 24.21 -1.62 14.51
CA SER A 293 24.59 -2.04 13.16
C SER A 293 23.49 -2.89 12.55
N LEU A 294 22.89 -2.44 11.46
CA LEU A 294 21.98 -3.20 10.60
C LEU A 294 22.48 -3.20 9.16
N LYS A 295 22.58 -4.40 8.56
CA LYS A 295 23.06 -4.62 7.18
C LYS A 295 22.74 -6.04 6.69
N GLY A 296 23.03 -6.31 5.42
CA GLY A 296 23.02 -7.63 4.82
C GLY A 296 21.94 -7.82 3.75
N ASP A 297 21.92 -9.01 3.18
CA ASP A 297 20.97 -9.39 2.13
C ASP A 297 19.96 -10.37 2.72
N ILE A 298 18.67 -10.18 2.44
CA ILE A 298 17.58 -10.98 2.99
C ILE A 298 16.74 -11.66 1.91
N ASN A 299 16.54 -12.96 2.07
CA ASN A 299 15.53 -13.75 1.37
C ASN A 299 14.41 -14.12 2.35
N GLY A 300 13.32 -13.35 2.30
CA GLY A 300 12.17 -13.53 3.18
C GLY A 300 11.59 -12.21 3.70
N ARG A 301 10.58 -12.33 4.55
CA ARG A 301 9.88 -11.21 5.16
C ARG A 301 10.25 -11.11 6.63
N VAL A 302 10.58 -9.92 7.11
CA VAL A 302 10.88 -9.72 8.53
C VAL A 302 10.57 -8.30 8.95
N THR A 303 10.14 -8.15 10.20
CA THR A 303 10.05 -6.85 10.87
C THR A 303 11.02 -6.83 12.03
N ILE A 304 11.85 -5.80 12.07
CA ILE A 304 12.73 -5.46 13.18
C ILE A 304 12.10 -4.29 13.92
N ALA A 305 11.75 -4.49 15.19
CA ALA A 305 11.21 -3.46 16.06
C ALA A 305 12.21 -3.17 17.19
N THR A 306 12.44 -1.89 17.49
CA THR A 306 13.25 -1.47 18.64
C THR A 306 12.63 -0.34 19.44
N MET A 307 12.83 -0.38 20.76
CA MET A 307 12.46 0.70 21.68
C MET A 307 13.49 1.83 21.76
N ASP A 308 14.54 1.78 20.94
CA ASP A 308 15.54 2.82 20.83
C ASP A 308 15.75 3.21 19.36
N LYS A 309 16.99 3.53 18.96
CA LYS A 309 17.38 3.88 17.59
C LYS A 309 17.91 2.68 16.78
N VAL A 310 17.95 2.86 15.47
CA VAL A 310 18.60 1.93 14.52
C VAL A 310 19.67 2.64 13.72
N ASP A 311 20.88 2.09 13.72
CA ASP A 311 22.01 2.54 12.92
C ASP A 311 22.22 1.56 11.74
N ILE A 312 21.94 2.03 10.53
CA ILE A 312 22.21 1.30 9.28
C ILE A 312 23.67 1.55 8.90
N THR A 313 24.45 0.48 8.90
CA THR A 313 25.92 0.51 8.72
C THR A 313 26.37 -0.16 7.43
N GLY A 314 25.43 -0.71 6.65
CA GLY A 314 25.68 -1.39 5.40
C GLY A 314 24.49 -1.31 4.46
N ASN A 315 24.59 -2.00 3.33
CA ASN A 315 23.43 -2.19 2.46
C ASN A 315 22.42 -3.11 3.15
N ILE A 316 21.14 -2.88 2.88
CA ILE A 316 20.06 -3.81 3.19
C ILE A 316 19.39 -4.11 1.85
N ARG A 317 19.40 -5.36 1.42
CA ARG A 317 18.88 -5.73 0.09
C ARG A 317 17.92 -6.88 0.17
N TYR A 318 16.82 -6.75 -0.55
CA TYR A 318 15.92 -7.86 -0.86
C TYR A 318 16.58 -8.73 -1.92
N VAL A 319 16.75 -10.01 -1.61
CA VAL A 319 17.22 -11.04 -2.54
C VAL A 319 16.25 -12.21 -2.57
N ASP A 320 16.27 -13.01 -3.62
CA ASP A 320 15.53 -14.28 -3.68
C ASP A 320 16.40 -15.47 -3.25
N SER A 321 15.96 -16.70 -3.54
CA SER A 321 16.70 -17.93 -3.23
C SER A 321 17.98 -18.12 -4.03
N GLU A 322 18.13 -17.44 -5.15
CA GLU A 322 19.31 -17.49 -6.02
C GLU A 322 20.31 -16.37 -5.66
N GLY A 323 19.87 -15.41 -4.84
CA GLY A 323 20.66 -14.25 -4.43
C GLY A 323 20.47 -13.05 -5.34
N ASP A 324 19.54 -13.11 -6.29
CA ASP A 324 19.23 -12.02 -7.19
C ASP A 324 18.49 -10.93 -6.43
N ARG A 325 18.95 -9.68 -6.59
CA ARG A 325 18.36 -8.52 -5.89
C ARG A 325 17.01 -8.17 -6.49
N ALA A 326 16.04 -7.76 -5.69
CA ALA A 326 14.72 -7.34 -6.18
C ALA A 326 14.79 -6.16 -7.16
N TYR A 327 15.67 -5.19 -6.86
CA TYR A 327 15.96 -4.04 -7.71
C TYR A 327 17.45 -3.97 -7.96
N ALA A 328 17.80 -3.47 -9.15
CA ALA A 328 19.17 -3.29 -9.55
C ALA A 328 19.34 -1.96 -10.30
N LEU A 329 20.52 -1.38 -10.18
CA LEU A 329 20.93 -0.29 -11.06
C LEU A 329 21.23 -0.88 -12.44
N MET A 330 20.63 -0.30 -13.48
CA MET A 330 20.87 -0.69 -14.86
C MET A 330 21.36 0.49 -15.69
N ASP A 331 22.22 0.22 -16.66
CA ASP A 331 22.61 1.22 -17.66
C ASP A 331 21.54 1.41 -18.75
N ALA A 332 21.87 2.25 -19.74
CA ALA A 332 20.99 2.56 -20.87
C ALA A 332 20.70 1.35 -21.76
N ASP A 333 21.57 0.33 -21.73
CA ASP A 333 21.41 -0.93 -22.46
C ASP A 333 20.64 -1.98 -21.64
N GLY A 334 20.25 -1.63 -20.41
CA GLY A 334 19.52 -2.50 -19.48
C GLY A 334 20.39 -3.55 -18.79
N GLN A 335 21.71 -3.40 -18.81
CA GLN A 335 22.62 -4.30 -18.08
C GLN A 335 22.69 -3.92 -16.60
N VAL A 336 22.63 -4.92 -15.73
CA VAL A 336 22.79 -4.74 -14.29
C VAL A 336 24.22 -4.31 -13.96
N ILE A 337 24.35 -3.30 -13.10
CA ILE A 337 25.63 -2.78 -12.64
C ILE A 337 25.80 -3.04 -11.15
N ASP A 338 26.61 -4.05 -10.83
CA ASP A 338 26.83 -4.46 -9.43
C ASP A 338 27.87 -3.61 -8.69
N ASN A 339 28.81 -3.00 -9.41
CA ASN A 339 29.93 -2.23 -8.84
C ASN A 339 30.28 -1.05 -9.75
N THR A 340 29.66 0.12 -9.57
CA THR A 340 30.16 1.32 -10.28
C THR A 340 31.39 1.91 -9.58
N PRO A 341 32.29 2.53 -10.35
CA PRO A 341 33.34 3.40 -9.81
C PRO A 341 32.78 4.51 -8.93
N ASN A 342 33.55 4.91 -7.92
CA ASN A 342 33.27 6.12 -7.14
C ASN A 342 33.24 7.35 -8.08
N GLY A 343 32.34 8.30 -7.82
CA GLY A 343 32.26 9.54 -8.59
C GLY A 343 31.34 9.51 -9.81
N VAL A 344 30.64 8.40 -10.09
CA VAL A 344 29.58 8.35 -11.11
C VAL A 344 28.21 8.70 -10.49
N VAL A 345 27.52 9.70 -11.05
CA VAL A 345 26.19 10.11 -10.60
C VAL A 345 25.17 9.15 -11.18
N TRP A 346 24.51 8.38 -10.32
CA TRP A 346 23.45 7.47 -10.76
C TRP A 346 22.15 8.27 -10.94
N SER A 347 21.85 8.70 -12.16
CA SER A 347 20.59 9.34 -12.49
C SER A 347 20.14 8.99 -13.91
N GLU A 348 18.83 9.14 -14.16
CA GLU A 348 18.24 8.90 -15.48
C GLU A 348 18.91 9.75 -16.56
N GLU A 349 19.30 10.98 -16.24
CA GLU A 349 19.98 11.89 -17.18
C GLU A 349 21.34 11.36 -17.63
N ASN A 350 21.98 10.52 -16.81
CA ASN A 350 23.26 9.87 -17.14
C ASN A 350 23.05 8.45 -17.68
N GLY A 351 21.81 8.06 -17.99
CA GLY A 351 21.48 6.74 -18.53
C GLY A 351 21.47 5.63 -17.49
N TYR A 352 21.30 5.95 -16.20
CA TYR A 352 21.18 4.96 -15.13
C TYR A 352 19.76 4.90 -14.58
N TYR A 353 19.23 3.69 -14.42
CA TYR A 353 17.87 3.43 -13.99
C TYR A 353 17.85 2.43 -12.83
N TYR A 354 17.13 2.73 -11.75
CA TYR A 354 16.94 1.81 -10.64
C TYR A 354 15.57 1.13 -10.74
N LYS A 355 15.53 -0.10 -11.25
CA LYS A 355 14.29 -0.81 -11.59
C LYS A 355 14.34 -2.26 -11.13
N THR A 356 13.18 -2.92 -11.18
CA THR A 356 13.05 -4.35 -10.88
C THR A 356 14.06 -5.15 -11.69
N ASN A 357 14.80 -6.02 -11.00
CA ASN A 357 15.73 -6.93 -11.63
C ASN A 357 14.95 -8.06 -12.33
N PRO A 358 15.12 -8.28 -13.65
CA PRO A 358 14.41 -9.35 -14.34
C PRO A 358 14.81 -10.76 -13.87
N ALA A 359 15.95 -10.91 -13.21
CA ALA A 359 16.36 -12.19 -12.61
C ALA A 359 15.66 -12.48 -11.27
N TYR A 360 15.14 -11.45 -10.60
CA TYR A 360 14.48 -11.63 -9.31
C TYR A 360 13.15 -12.38 -9.45
N ASN A 361 12.95 -13.41 -8.63
CA ASN A 361 11.69 -14.12 -8.56
C ASN A 361 10.67 -13.41 -7.63
N PRO A 362 9.58 -12.81 -8.16
CA PRO A 362 8.60 -12.08 -7.35
C PRO A 362 7.58 -12.99 -6.67
N ALA A 363 7.61 -14.32 -6.86
CA ALA A 363 6.61 -15.24 -6.30
C ALA A 363 6.64 -15.32 -4.77
N SER A 364 7.73 -14.88 -4.13
CA SER A 364 7.86 -14.80 -2.67
C SER A 364 8.65 -13.53 -2.33
N PRO A 365 8.00 -12.36 -2.32
CA PRO A 365 8.69 -11.10 -2.18
C PRO A 365 9.38 -11.01 -0.82
N SER A 366 10.64 -10.58 -0.85
CA SER A 366 11.43 -10.27 0.33
C SER A 366 11.11 -8.85 0.78
N VAL A 367 10.77 -8.67 2.06
CA VAL A 367 10.32 -7.38 2.59
C VAL A 367 10.84 -7.18 4.01
N VAL A 368 11.48 -6.04 4.27
CA VAL A 368 11.99 -5.68 5.60
C VAL A 368 11.22 -4.50 6.16
N GLY A 369 10.67 -4.67 7.35
CA GLY A 369 10.18 -3.59 8.19
C GLY A 369 11.23 -3.19 9.22
N ILE A 370 11.52 -1.90 9.35
CA ILE A 370 12.35 -1.34 10.42
C ILE A 370 11.49 -0.36 11.19
N MET A 371 11.22 -0.67 12.46
CA MET A 371 10.45 0.19 13.35
C MET A 371 11.30 0.58 14.54
N ALA A 372 11.51 1.87 14.72
CA ALA A 372 12.28 2.42 15.83
C ALA A 372 11.41 3.37 16.64
N LEU A 373 11.56 3.32 17.98
CA LEU A 373 10.96 4.35 18.82
C LEU A 373 11.62 5.71 18.56
N LYS A 374 12.95 5.73 18.41
CA LYS A 374 13.73 6.95 18.13
C LYS A 374 14.13 6.98 16.65
N ASP A 375 15.34 7.45 16.35
CA ASP A 375 15.80 7.69 14.98
C ASP A 375 16.20 6.40 14.26
N VAL A 376 16.10 6.44 12.93
CA VAL A 376 16.73 5.48 12.03
C VAL A 376 17.80 6.21 11.22
N THR A 377 19.06 5.86 11.43
CA THR A 377 20.20 6.62 10.93
C THR A 377 21.03 5.80 9.96
N ILE A 378 21.25 6.28 8.73
CA ILE A 378 22.32 5.72 7.89
C ILE A 378 23.63 6.39 8.27
N THR A 379 24.56 5.59 8.78
CA THR A 379 25.78 6.10 9.44
C THR A 379 26.98 6.24 8.51
N ASN A 380 28.04 6.86 9.03
CA ASN A 380 29.32 6.96 8.32
C ASN A 380 29.95 5.59 7.97
N ALA A 381 29.59 4.50 8.66
CA ALA A 381 30.08 3.16 8.39
C ALA A 381 29.52 2.54 7.08
N ALA A 382 28.38 3.04 6.57
CA ALA A 382 27.80 2.54 5.33
C ALA A 382 28.76 2.71 4.13
N PRO A 383 28.66 1.90 3.07
CA PRO A 383 29.53 2.03 1.90
C PRO A 383 29.37 3.38 1.18
N TYR A 384 30.31 3.71 0.28
CA TYR A 384 30.27 4.96 -0.49
C TYR A 384 28.98 5.11 -1.32
N ASN A 385 28.53 4.02 -1.95
CA ASN A 385 27.21 3.90 -2.54
C ASN A 385 26.37 2.96 -1.66
N THR A 386 25.16 3.35 -1.30
CA THR A 386 24.33 2.58 -0.36
C THR A 386 22.96 2.26 -0.95
N GLU A 387 22.53 1.02 -0.76
CA GLU A 387 21.19 0.52 -1.08
C GLU A 387 20.48 0.17 0.23
N MET A 388 19.26 0.70 0.42
CA MET A 388 18.40 0.41 1.55
C MET A 388 17.04 -0.08 1.05
N HIS A 389 16.79 -1.38 1.19
CA HIS A 389 15.52 -2.00 0.88
C HIS A 389 14.78 -2.22 2.19
N ALA A 390 13.88 -1.30 2.56
CA ALA A 390 13.11 -1.39 3.79
C ALA A 390 11.91 -0.44 3.80
N ALA A 391 10.84 -0.88 4.44
CA ALA A 391 9.85 0.00 5.03
C ALA A 391 10.34 0.48 6.40
N VAL A 392 10.58 1.78 6.55
CA VAL A 392 11.09 2.42 7.76
C VAL A 392 10.00 3.21 8.48
N PHE A 393 9.87 2.99 9.79
CA PHE A 393 9.00 3.74 10.69
C PHE A 393 9.80 4.25 11.88
N SER A 394 9.79 5.56 12.10
CA SER A 394 10.44 6.23 13.23
C SER A 394 9.40 6.95 14.09
N SER A 395 9.05 6.36 15.24
CA SER A 395 7.88 6.72 16.05
C SER A 395 7.97 8.08 16.73
N GLN A 396 9.13 8.43 17.26
CA GLN A 396 9.40 9.71 17.94
C GLN A 396 10.50 10.52 17.27
N GLY A 397 11.33 9.85 16.46
CA GLY A 397 12.48 10.45 15.80
C GLY A 397 12.26 10.78 14.32
N ASN A 398 13.36 10.78 13.58
CA ASN A 398 13.38 10.86 12.13
C ASN A 398 14.21 9.73 11.48
N TRP A 399 14.07 9.62 10.16
CA TRP A 399 15.04 8.94 9.32
C TRP A 399 16.06 9.96 8.81
N HIS A 400 17.36 9.74 9.00
CA HIS A 400 18.36 10.67 8.49
C HIS A 400 19.70 10.02 8.18
N CYS A 401 20.55 10.76 7.47
CA CYS A 401 21.94 10.40 7.25
C CYS A 401 22.84 11.22 8.19
N ASP A 402 23.65 10.55 9.00
CA ASP A 402 24.66 11.17 9.86
C ASP A 402 26.06 10.77 9.41
N LEU A 403 26.64 11.59 8.53
CA LEU A 403 27.92 11.34 7.90
C LEU A 403 28.93 12.44 8.21
N ALA A 404 30.18 12.03 8.40
CA ALA A 404 31.32 12.94 8.53
C ALA A 404 31.93 13.35 7.17
N GLN A 405 31.39 12.83 6.06
CA GLN A 405 31.93 13.06 4.71
C GLN A 405 30.82 13.04 3.65
N LYS A 406 31.15 13.52 2.45
CA LYS A 406 30.32 13.37 1.26
C LYS A 406 30.47 11.96 0.70
N LYS A 407 29.36 11.25 0.56
CA LYS A 407 29.28 9.95 -0.10
C LYS A 407 28.62 10.08 -1.46
N GLY A 408 28.68 9.00 -2.24
CA GLY A 408 28.19 8.96 -3.60
C GLY A 408 26.67 8.89 -3.64
N ASN A 409 26.16 7.72 -4.00
CA ASN A 409 24.76 7.52 -4.34
C ASN A 409 23.98 6.77 -3.24
N LEU A 410 22.76 7.21 -2.96
CA LEU A 410 21.81 6.50 -2.10
C LEU A 410 20.62 6.01 -2.93
N ARG A 411 20.28 4.73 -2.79
CA ARG A 411 19.09 4.12 -3.37
C ARG A 411 18.23 3.56 -2.26
N VAL A 412 16.96 3.92 -2.28
CA VAL A 412 15.98 3.38 -1.33
C VAL A 412 14.89 2.67 -2.11
N LEU A 413 14.63 1.42 -1.75
CA LEU A 413 13.44 0.67 -2.16
C LEU A 413 12.58 0.46 -0.91
N GLY A 414 11.37 1.04 -0.88
CA GLY A 414 10.45 0.83 0.24
C GLY A 414 9.66 2.07 0.63
N SER A 415 9.64 2.40 1.92
CA SER A 415 8.85 3.51 2.47
C SER A 415 9.58 4.18 3.63
N MET A 416 9.44 5.49 3.80
CA MET A 416 9.99 6.21 4.95
C MET A 416 8.89 6.98 5.66
N THR A 417 8.50 6.49 6.83
CA THR A 417 7.54 7.09 7.73
C THR A 417 8.24 7.60 8.98
N GLN A 418 8.06 8.88 9.29
CA GLN A 418 8.78 9.51 10.39
C GLN A 418 7.93 10.57 11.09
N LYS A 419 8.14 10.75 12.39
CA LYS A 419 7.46 11.81 13.13
C LYS A 419 8.05 13.18 12.84
N LEU A 420 9.37 13.27 12.80
CA LEU A 420 10.12 14.50 12.57
C LEU A 420 10.76 14.51 11.19
N ARG A 421 11.22 15.67 10.72
CA ARG A 421 11.85 15.80 9.40
C ARG A 421 13.18 15.06 9.33
N GLY A 422 13.31 14.25 8.29
CA GLY A 422 14.53 13.58 7.89
C GLY A 422 15.39 14.36 6.89
N TRP A 423 16.62 13.90 6.65
CA TRP A 423 17.50 14.47 5.64
C TRP A 423 18.48 13.44 5.05
N ARG A 424 18.76 13.55 3.74
CA ARG A 424 19.79 12.77 3.03
C ARG A 424 21.21 13.33 3.24
N TYR A 425 21.31 14.63 3.45
CA TYR A 425 22.55 15.33 3.73
C TYR A 425 22.30 16.51 4.66
N ASN A 426 23.27 16.81 5.51
CA ASN A 426 23.20 17.89 6.47
C ASN A 426 23.51 19.26 5.84
N THR A 427 23.45 20.32 6.63
CA THR A 427 23.71 21.70 6.18
C THR A 427 25.15 21.94 5.73
N SER A 428 26.11 21.09 6.11
CA SER A 428 27.49 21.11 5.61
C SER A 428 27.64 20.37 4.27
N GLY A 429 26.55 19.81 3.75
CA GLY A 429 26.53 19.00 2.54
C GLY A 429 27.12 17.61 2.73
N TYR A 430 27.34 17.15 3.97
CA TYR A 430 27.74 15.77 4.26
C TYR A 430 26.52 14.87 4.23
N GLY A 431 26.64 13.70 3.62
CA GLY A 431 25.51 12.88 3.20
C GLY A 431 25.76 12.24 1.84
N TRP A 432 24.75 11.57 1.29
CA TRP A 432 24.76 11.13 -0.10
C TRP A 432 24.37 12.29 -1.01
N ALA A 433 25.35 13.12 -1.32
CA ALA A 433 25.15 14.38 -2.02
C ALA A 433 25.10 14.21 -3.55
N GLN A 434 25.61 13.09 -4.07
CA GLN A 434 25.80 12.92 -5.51
C GLN A 434 24.50 12.57 -6.24
N SER A 435 23.75 11.59 -5.75
CA SER A 435 22.39 11.29 -6.19
C SER A 435 21.60 10.61 -5.09
N GLY A 436 20.28 10.74 -5.16
CA GLY A 436 19.36 9.92 -4.39
C GLY A 436 18.13 9.60 -5.20
N GLU A 437 17.79 8.32 -5.26
CA GLU A 437 16.58 7.83 -5.93
C GLU A 437 15.79 7.00 -4.93
N TYR A 438 14.49 7.28 -4.89
CA TYR A 438 13.56 6.73 -3.92
C TYR A 438 12.47 6.00 -4.70
N CYS A 439 12.50 4.68 -4.66
CA CYS A 439 11.53 3.83 -5.32
C CYS A 439 10.63 3.18 -4.28
N TYR A 440 9.32 3.36 -4.47
CA TYR A 440 8.33 2.67 -3.67
C TYR A 440 8.34 1.19 -4.02
N ASP A 441 8.30 0.36 -2.98
CA ASP A 441 8.16 -1.08 -3.15
C ASP A 441 6.67 -1.43 -3.21
N GLU A 442 6.17 -1.76 -4.41
CA GLU A 442 4.76 -2.10 -4.62
C GLU A 442 4.31 -3.31 -3.80
N ASN A 443 5.24 -4.20 -3.42
CA ASN A 443 4.93 -5.33 -2.54
C ASN A 443 4.46 -4.88 -1.16
N LEU A 444 4.75 -3.65 -0.72
CA LEU A 444 4.28 -3.13 0.56
C LEU A 444 2.76 -2.93 0.62
N LEU A 445 2.06 -2.91 -0.53
CA LEU A 445 0.60 -2.82 -0.59
C LEU A 445 -0.06 -4.19 -0.34
N SER A 446 0.44 -5.24 -0.99
CA SER A 446 -0.09 -6.61 -0.90
C SER A 446 0.51 -7.39 0.28
N ASP A 447 1.82 -7.25 0.47
CA ASP A 447 2.66 -8.07 1.34
C ASP A 447 3.55 -7.21 2.25
N PRO A 448 2.96 -6.31 3.07
CA PRO A 448 3.75 -5.49 3.99
C PRO A 448 4.57 -6.33 4.96
N PRO A 449 5.61 -5.75 5.60
CA PRO A 449 6.30 -6.43 6.68
C PRO A 449 5.29 -6.86 7.75
N PRO A 450 5.33 -8.12 8.24
CA PRO A 450 4.43 -8.57 9.31
C PRO A 450 4.56 -7.66 10.55
N PHE A 451 3.48 -7.38 11.28
CA PHE A 451 3.49 -6.46 12.44
C PHE A 451 3.84 -4.99 12.15
N TYR A 452 3.97 -4.58 10.88
CA TYR A 452 4.24 -3.17 10.56
C TYR A 452 3.05 -2.28 10.91
N LEU A 453 3.34 -1.05 11.34
CA LEU A 453 2.30 -0.14 11.83
C LEU A 453 1.32 0.29 10.75
N GLN A 454 0.09 0.42 11.18
CA GLN A 454 -1.07 0.71 10.36
C GLN A 454 -1.62 2.10 10.69
N VAL A 455 -2.39 2.66 9.78
CA VAL A 455 -3.06 3.95 9.89
C VAL A 455 -4.53 3.71 10.16
N ASP A 456 -5.11 4.47 11.10
CA ASP A 456 -6.56 4.53 11.34
C ASP A 456 -7.30 5.26 10.21
N ALA A 457 -7.19 4.74 8.99
CA ALA A 457 -7.87 5.19 7.79
C ALA A 457 -8.23 3.95 6.96
N PRO A 458 -9.48 3.78 6.50
CA PRO A 458 -9.83 2.59 5.76
C PRO A 458 -9.41 2.75 4.28
N LEU A 459 -8.95 1.66 3.67
CA LEU A 459 -8.66 1.63 2.23
C LEU A 459 -9.72 0.79 1.51
N PHE A 460 -10.25 1.30 0.40
CA PHE A 460 -11.29 0.62 -0.37
C PHE A 460 -10.69 0.11 -1.69
N GLY A 461 -10.52 -1.20 -1.80
CA GLY A 461 -10.08 -1.90 -3.01
C GLY A 461 -11.24 -2.06 -3.98
N GLY A 462 -11.10 -1.53 -5.19
CA GLY A 462 -12.14 -1.58 -6.21
C GLY A 462 -11.87 -2.67 -7.25
N TRP A 463 -12.51 -3.83 -7.12
CA TRP A 463 -12.83 -4.68 -8.27
C TRP A 463 -14.32 -4.99 -8.24
N ARG A 464 -14.99 -4.86 -9.38
CA ARG A 464 -16.44 -5.08 -9.50
C ARG A 464 -16.67 -6.43 -10.14
N LYS A 465 -17.35 -7.33 -9.44
CA LYS A 465 -17.89 -8.54 -10.05
C LYS A 465 -19.37 -8.33 -10.33
N LEU A 466 -19.67 -8.09 -11.60
CA LEU A 466 -21.05 -8.09 -12.11
C LEU A 466 -21.46 -9.55 -12.28
N TRP A 467 -22.62 -9.91 -11.73
CA TRP A 467 -23.19 -11.25 -11.82
C TRP A 467 -24.44 -11.23 -12.68
#